data_AF-A0A177HTW4-F1
#
_entry.id   AF-A0A177HTW4-F1
#
_cell.length_a   1.000
_cell.length_b   1.000
_cell.length_c   1.000
_cell.angle_alpha   90.00
_cell.angle_beta   90.00
_cell.angle_gamma   90.00
#
_symmetry.space_group_name_H-M   'P 1'
#
loop_
_entity.id
_entity.type
_entity.pdbx_description
1 polymer ?
#
loop_
_entity_poly.entity_id
_entity_poly.type
_entity_poly.pdbx_seq_one_letter_code
_entity_poly.pdbx_strand_id
1 'polypeptide(L)'
;MRMSRLVRAEIGRFDWGQLRCGCGGTAEHVPGTFERLVEAESAEETLGADLEGHLEVQGELFEVAVPAVSVILAALADPLCDTSRNYLLSVLWRVVLGEAHPSEAALGRTHLAQECHLRAREGLPLIFREALAGDSETAVEILEFVDLDEKRVDYYRQAAQNRKHRKTS
;
A
#
# COMPACT_ATOMS: atom_id res chain seq x y z
N MET A 1 8.18 -13.70 13.50
CA MET A 1 8.56 -12.42 14.19
C MET A 1 7.26 -11.76 14.68
N ARG A 2 7.18 -11.16 15.88
CA ARG A 2 5.90 -10.57 16.35
C ARG A 2 5.58 -9.30 15.58
N MET A 3 4.34 -9.15 15.11
CA MET A 3 3.84 -7.91 14.50
C MET A 3 4.26 -6.67 15.31
N SER A 4 4.67 -5.62 14.61
CA SER A 4 5.20 -4.42 15.24
C SER A 4 4.14 -3.63 16.01
N ARG A 5 4.59 -2.78 16.93
CA ARG A 5 3.67 -1.89 17.69
C ARG A 5 3.03 -0.84 16.79
N LEU A 6 3.70 -0.43 15.72
CA LEU A 6 3.19 0.57 14.80
C LEU A 6 2.04 0.01 13.97
N VAL A 7 2.21 -1.19 13.39
CA VAL A 7 1.13 -1.87 12.64
C VAL A 7 -0.11 -2.08 13.52
N ARG A 8 0.07 -2.59 14.75
CA ARG A 8 -1.05 -2.75 15.70
C ARG A 8 -1.75 -1.44 16.03
N ALA A 9 -1.00 -0.36 16.19
CA ALA A 9 -1.58 0.94 16.49
C ALA A 9 -2.41 1.48 15.31
N GLU A 10 -1.92 1.34 14.08
CA GLU A 10 -2.67 1.74 12.89
C GLU A 10 -3.91 0.87 12.68
N ILE A 11 -3.80 -0.46 12.85
CA ILE A 11 -4.98 -1.36 12.80
C ILE A 11 -6.01 -0.95 13.86
N GLY A 12 -5.60 -0.72 15.10
CA GLY A 12 -6.51 -0.40 16.21
C GLY A 12 -7.12 1.01 16.16
N ARG A 13 -6.68 1.86 15.25
CA ARG A 13 -7.16 3.25 15.12
C ARG A 13 -8.50 3.35 14.37
N PHE A 14 -8.84 2.35 13.56
CA PHE A 14 -10.01 2.38 12.69
C PHE A 14 -11.07 1.36 13.12
N ASP A 15 -12.34 1.73 12.96
CA ASP A 15 -13.46 0.80 13.12
C ASP A 15 -13.73 0.09 11.79
N TRP A 16 -13.01 -1.02 11.56
CA TRP A 16 -13.07 -1.79 10.32
C TRP A 16 -14.46 -2.38 10.05
N GLY A 17 -15.26 -2.61 11.10
CA GLY A 17 -16.63 -3.12 10.95
C GLY A 17 -17.60 -2.12 10.34
N GLN A 18 -17.25 -0.83 10.29
CA GLN A 18 -18.05 0.23 9.67
C GLN A 18 -17.61 0.57 8.24
N LEU A 19 -16.47 0.05 7.79
CA LEU A 19 -15.92 0.36 6.47
C LEU A 19 -16.45 -0.60 5.41
N ARG A 20 -16.78 -0.05 4.25
CA ARG A 20 -17.15 -0.85 3.08
C ARG A 20 -15.94 -1.58 2.49
N CYS A 21 -16.16 -2.82 2.07
CA CYS A 21 -15.14 -3.71 1.54
C CYS A 21 -15.53 -4.23 0.15
N GLY A 22 -14.54 -4.41 -0.73
CA GLY A 22 -14.73 -4.94 -2.09
C GLY A 22 -15.36 -6.32 -2.16
N CYS A 23 -15.30 -7.11 -1.07
CA CYS A 23 -15.96 -8.41 -1.00
C CYS A 23 -17.49 -8.33 -0.83
N GLY A 24 -18.05 -7.11 -0.76
CA GLY A 24 -19.48 -6.86 -0.59
C GLY A 24 -19.97 -6.82 0.87
N GLY A 25 -19.07 -7.06 1.84
CA GLY A 25 -19.34 -6.96 3.27
C GLY A 25 -18.65 -5.76 3.93
N THR A 26 -18.45 -5.85 5.25
CA THR A 26 -17.63 -4.93 6.02
C THR A 26 -16.16 -5.33 5.94
N ALA A 27 -15.26 -4.46 6.41
CA ALA A 27 -13.82 -4.74 6.42
C ALA A 27 -13.29 -5.39 7.71
N GLU A 28 -14.15 -5.91 8.58
CA GLU A 28 -13.77 -6.45 9.90
C GLU A 28 -12.69 -7.55 9.82
N HIS A 29 -12.62 -8.30 8.72
CA HIS A 29 -11.62 -9.34 8.49
C HIS A 29 -10.27 -8.83 7.97
N VAL A 30 -10.20 -7.62 7.41
CA VAL A 30 -9.00 -7.08 6.76
C VAL A 30 -7.80 -6.96 7.71
N PRO A 31 -7.96 -6.55 8.99
CA PRO A 31 -6.89 -6.64 9.98
C PRO A 31 -6.21 -8.01 10.04
N GLY A 32 -6.98 -9.10 10.04
CA GLY A 32 -6.42 -10.46 10.08
C GLY A 32 -5.58 -10.80 8.84
N THR A 33 -5.94 -10.25 7.68
CA THR A 33 -5.12 -10.38 6.46
C THR A 33 -3.78 -9.63 6.61
N PHE A 34 -3.80 -8.41 7.14
CA PHE A 34 -2.56 -7.67 7.43
C PHE A 34 -1.66 -8.38 8.42
N GLU A 35 -2.23 -8.94 9.50
CA GLU A 35 -1.47 -9.72 10.49
C GLU A 35 -0.74 -10.88 9.83
N ARG A 36 -1.44 -11.67 9.01
CA ARG A 36 -0.83 -12.79 8.28
C ARG A 36 0.29 -12.34 7.34
N LEU A 37 0.10 -11.26 6.60
CA LEU A 37 1.11 -10.72 5.68
C LEU A 37 2.36 -10.21 6.41
N VAL A 38 2.17 -9.52 7.54
CA VAL A 38 3.27 -8.93 8.31
C VAL A 38 4.05 -9.97 9.10
N GLU A 39 3.39 -11.03 9.55
CA GLU A 39 4.03 -12.09 10.35
C GLU A 39 4.66 -13.20 9.50
N ALA A 40 4.32 -13.29 8.21
CA ALA A 40 4.87 -14.28 7.29
C ALA A 40 6.40 -14.17 7.17
N GLU A 41 7.08 -15.31 7.31
CA GLU A 41 8.53 -15.46 7.17
C GLU A 41 8.91 -16.06 5.81
N SER A 42 7.95 -16.61 5.06
CA SER A 42 8.15 -17.17 3.73
C SER A 42 7.00 -16.84 2.76
N ALA A 43 7.22 -17.11 1.46
CA ALA A 43 6.20 -16.95 0.44
C ALA A 43 4.99 -17.86 0.68
N GLU A 44 5.22 -19.10 1.13
CA GLU A 44 4.17 -20.07 1.43
C GLU A 44 3.24 -19.60 2.55
N GLU A 45 3.77 -18.91 3.56
CA GLU A 45 2.97 -18.39 4.67
C GLU A 45 2.05 -17.22 4.25
N THR A 46 2.37 -16.54 3.16
CA THR A 46 1.51 -15.49 2.58
C THR A 46 0.34 -16.04 1.77
N LEU A 47 0.32 -17.35 1.45
CA LEU A 47 -0.70 -17.92 0.58
C LEU A 47 -2.11 -17.74 1.15
N GLY A 48 -2.99 -17.16 0.33
CA GLY A 48 -4.38 -16.87 0.72
C GLY A 48 -4.52 -15.71 1.72
N ALA A 49 -3.48 -14.93 1.97
CA ALA A 49 -3.58 -13.61 2.59
C ALA A 49 -3.54 -12.56 1.48
N ASP A 50 -4.70 -12.23 0.93
CA ASP A 50 -4.83 -11.28 -0.18
C ASP A 50 -5.72 -10.10 0.23
N LEU A 51 -5.30 -8.90 -0.12
CA LEU A 51 -5.98 -7.61 0.04
C LEU A 51 -6.67 -7.20 -1.27
N GLU A 52 -6.32 -7.83 -2.40
CA GLU A 52 -7.06 -7.70 -3.65
C GLU A 52 -8.50 -8.21 -3.46
N GLY A 53 -9.46 -7.55 -4.12
CA GLY A 53 -10.87 -7.83 -3.92
C GLY A 53 -11.42 -7.32 -2.59
N HIS A 54 -10.57 -6.76 -1.70
CA HIS A 54 -11.00 -6.07 -0.49
C HIS A 54 -10.79 -4.57 -0.60
N LEU A 55 -9.58 -4.13 -0.91
CA LEU A 55 -9.25 -2.70 -1.02
C LEU A 55 -9.67 -2.13 -2.36
N GLU A 56 -9.52 -2.93 -3.41
CA GLU A 56 -9.85 -2.58 -4.77
C GLU A 56 -10.30 -3.81 -5.56
N VAL A 57 -11.07 -3.58 -6.62
CA VAL A 57 -11.41 -4.57 -7.64
C VAL A 57 -11.08 -3.96 -9.00
N GLN A 58 -10.10 -4.51 -9.73
CA GLN A 58 -9.72 -4.04 -11.06
C GLN A 58 -9.30 -2.55 -11.12
N GLY A 59 -8.67 -2.04 -10.05
CA GLY A 59 -8.25 -0.66 -9.88
C GLY A 59 -9.32 0.25 -9.27
N GLU A 60 -10.52 -0.27 -9.01
CA GLU A 60 -11.62 0.48 -8.42
C GLU A 60 -11.64 0.33 -6.89
N LEU A 61 -11.38 1.43 -6.18
CA LEU A 61 -11.17 1.52 -4.75
C LEU A 61 -12.48 1.44 -3.95
N PHE A 62 -12.41 0.75 -2.82
CA PHE A 62 -13.42 0.75 -1.77
C PHE A 62 -12.97 1.59 -0.57
N GLU A 63 -13.92 1.98 0.29
CA GLU A 63 -13.65 2.85 1.44
C GLU A 63 -12.50 2.35 2.33
N VAL A 64 -12.40 1.03 2.53
CA VAL A 64 -11.34 0.38 3.29
C VAL A 64 -9.91 0.65 2.77
N ALA A 65 -9.74 1.04 1.50
CA ALA A 65 -8.43 1.36 0.93
C ALA A 65 -7.72 2.49 1.70
N VAL A 66 -8.47 3.50 2.15
CA VAL A 66 -7.90 4.68 2.82
C VAL A 66 -7.14 4.32 4.12
N PRO A 67 -7.74 3.62 5.11
CA PRO A 67 -7.01 3.19 6.30
C PRO A 67 -5.96 2.12 6.00
N ALA A 68 -6.18 1.28 4.99
CA ALA A 68 -5.20 0.27 4.58
C ALA A 68 -3.86 0.90 4.16
N VAL A 69 -3.85 2.09 3.52
CA VAL A 69 -2.60 2.81 3.20
C VAL A 69 -1.76 3.06 4.46
N SER A 70 -2.37 3.51 5.55
CA SER A 70 -1.65 3.77 6.81
C SER A 70 -1.05 2.48 7.40
N VAL A 71 -1.78 1.37 7.34
CA VAL A 71 -1.28 0.06 7.80
C VAL A 71 -0.14 -0.45 6.93
N ILE A 72 -0.23 -0.28 5.60
CA ILE A 72 0.84 -0.65 4.66
C ILE A 72 2.12 0.15 4.96
N LEU A 73 2.01 1.47 5.13
CA LEU A 73 3.16 2.31 5.46
C LEU A 73 3.79 1.91 6.80
N ALA A 74 2.95 1.63 7.81
CA ALA A 74 3.41 1.12 9.09
C ALA A 74 4.16 -0.21 8.95
N ALA A 75 3.66 -1.14 8.14
CA ALA A 75 4.30 -2.43 7.89
C ALA A 75 5.63 -2.27 7.15
N LEU A 76 5.68 -1.41 6.13
CA LEU A 76 6.91 -1.15 5.37
C LEU A 76 8.01 -0.54 6.24
N ALA A 77 7.67 0.17 7.32
CA ALA A 77 8.65 0.75 8.24
C ALA A 77 9.51 -0.31 8.96
N ASP A 78 9.01 -1.54 9.11
CA ASP A 78 9.67 -2.64 9.80
C ASP A 78 10.29 -3.66 8.82
N PRO A 79 11.16 -4.57 9.30
CA PRO A 79 11.62 -5.70 8.49
C PRO A 79 10.46 -6.64 8.15
N LEU A 80 10.44 -7.09 6.89
CA LEU A 80 9.45 -8.01 6.32
C LEU A 80 10.21 -9.00 5.45
N CYS A 81 9.66 -10.20 5.24
CA CYS A 81 10.15 -11.07 4.17
C CYS A 81 9.94 -10.38 2.80
N ASP A 82 10.77 -10.72 1.82
CA ASP A 82 10.77 -10.06 0.50
C ASP A 82 9.40 -10.17 -0.19
N THR A 83 8.74 -11.33 -0.06
CA THR A 83 7.40 -11.56 -0.62
C THR A 83 6.38 -10.58 -0.05
N SER A 84 6.29 -10.46 1.29
CA SER A 84 5.34 -9.54 1.94
C SER A 84 5.67 -8.09 1.63
N ARG A 85 6.95 -7.70 1.61
CA ARG A 85 7.35 -6.33 1.26
C ARG A 85 6.91 -5.97 -0.15
N ASN A 86 7.22 -6.81 -1.14
CA ASN A 86 6.88 -6.57 -2.54
C ASN A 86 5.36 -6.58 -2.75
N TYR A 87 4.66 -7.50 -2.11
CA TYR A 87 3.20 -7.58 -2.16
C TYR A 87 2.53 -6.31 -1.57
N LEU A 88 2.95 -5.86 -0.39
CA LEU A 88 2.38 -4.65 0.22
C LEU A 88 2.69 -3.40 -0.62
N LEU A 89 3.86 -3.33 -1.26
CA LEU A 89 4.20 -2.23 -2.15
C LEU A 89 3.35 -2.27 -3.44
N SER A 90 3.07 -3.44 -4.01
CA SER A 90 2.18 -3.56 -5.18
C SER A 90 0.73 -3.24 -4.85
N VAL A 91 0.26 -3.57 -3.63
CA VAL A 91 -1.03 -3.12 -3.11
C VAL A 91 -1.06 -1.60 -3.01
N LEU A 92 -0.03 -0.98 -2.42
CA LEU A 92 0.05 0.48 -2.32
C LEU A 92 0.01 1.15 -3.69
N TRP A 93 0.73 0.59 -4.67
CA TRP A 93 0.70 1.05 -6.05
C TRP A 93 -0.70 1.02 -6.66
N ARG A 94 -1.42 -0.10 -6.56
CA ARG A 94 -2.82 -0.20 -7.04
C ARG A 94 -3.73 0.81 -6.37
N VAL A 95 -3.61 0.98 -5.04
CA VAL A 95 -4.44 1.92 -4.29
C VAL A 95 -4.16 3.37 -4.68
N VAL A 96 -2.90 3.72 -4.96
CA VAL A 96 -2.51 5.07 -5.37
C VAL A 96 -2.94 5.37 -6.81
N LEU A 97 -2.89 4.39 -7.71
CA LEU A 97 -3.30 4.59 -9.11
C LEU A 97 -4.81 4.45 -9.33
N GLY A 98 -5.52 3.86 -8.36
CA GLY A 98 -6.94 3.57 -8.48
C GLY A 98 -7.85 4.78 -8.35
N GLU A 99 -9.12 4.57 -8.69
CA GLU A 99 -10.20 5.54 -8.57
C GLU A 99 -11.38 4.96 -7.78
N ALA A 100 -12.29 5.79 -7.26
CA ALA A 100 -13.40 5.27 -6.47
C ALA A 100 -14.30 4.33 -7.29
N HIS A 101 -14.60 3.15 -6.74
CA HIS A 101 -15.53 2.22 -7.37
C HIS A 101 -16.91 2.86 -7.59
N PRO A 102 -17.63 2.56 -8.69
CA PRO A 102 -18.92 3.19 -8.99
C PRO A 102 -19.96 3.10 -7.87
N SER A 103 -19.94 2.00 -7.09
CA SER A 103 -20.81 1.84 -5.92
C SER A 103 -20.46 2.77 -4.76
N GLU A 104 -19.19 3.14 -4.59
CA GLU A 104 -18.75 4.14 -3.63
C GLU A 104 -19.12 5.54 -4.11
N ALA A 105 -18.89 5.82 -5.39
CA ALA A 105 -19.28 7.09 -6.01
C ALA A 105 -20.79 7.36 -5.90
N ALA A 106 -21.63 6.32 -6.08
CA ALA A 106 -23.08 6.40 -5.90
C ALA A 106 -23.50 6.78 -4.47
N LEU A 107 -22.63 6.55 -3.48
CA LEU A 107 -22.82 6.93 -2.08
C LEU A 107 -22.11 8.25 -1.72
N GLY A 108 -21.55 8.95 -2.71
CA GLY A 108 -20.84 10.21 -2.53
C GLY A 108 -19.38 10.07 -2.10
N ARG A 109 -18.81 8.85 -2.07
CA ARG A 109 -17.39 8.60 -1.76
C ARG A 109 -16.53 8.68 -3.03
N THR A 110 -16.58 9.82 -3.73
CA THR A 110 -15.86 10.02 -5.01
C THR A 110 -14.38 10.37 -4.85
N HIS A 111 -13.92 10.65 -3.62
CA HIS A 111 -12.58 11.20 -3.36
C HIS A 111 -11.59 10.19 -2.74
N LEU A 112 -11.88 8.89 -2.84
CA LEU A 112 -11.06 7.84 -2.23
C LEU A 112 -9.60 7.87 -2.71
N ALA A 113 -9.36 8.15 -3.99
CA ALA A 113 -8.02 8.28 -4.54
C ALA A 113 -7.23 9.41 -3.86
N GLN A 114 -7.84 10.60 -3.74
CA GLN A 114 -7.18 11.74 -3.09
C GLN A 114 -6.94 11.48 -1.60
N GLU A 115 -7.87 10.81 -0.92
CA GLU A 115 -7.69 10.41 0.49
C GLU A 115 -6.53 9.42 0.64
N CYS A 116 -6.40 8.44 -0.26
CA CYS A 116 -5.28 7.51 -0.28
C CYS A 116 -3.95 8.22 -0.55
N HIS A 117 -3.90 9.18 -1.50
CA HIS A 117 -2.70 9.98 -1.76
C HIS A 117 -2.26 10.78 -0.54
N LEU A 118 -3.20 11.40 0.17
CA LEU A 118 -2.91 12.16 1.38
C LEU A 118 -2.27 11.27 2.45
N ARG A 119 -2.77 10.04 2.64
CA ARG A 119 -2.16 9.07 3.56
C ARG A 119 -0.80 8.60 3.07
N ALA A 120 -0.66 8.28 1.78
CA ALA A 120 0.60 7.83 1.21
C ALA A 120 1.72 8.88 1.38
N ARG A 121 1.37 10.17 1.29
CA ARG A 121 2.28 11.30 1.52
C ARG A 121 2.89 11.32 2.92
N GLU A 122 2.18 10.85 3.94
CA GLU A 122 2.69 10.75 5.31
C GLU A 122 3.88 9.78 5.39
N GLY A 123 3.98 8.83 4.46
CA GLY A 123 5.02 7.81 4.37
C GLY A 123 6.11 8.05 3.31
N LEU A 124 6.21 9.24 2.70
CA LEU A 124 7.16 9.53 1.61
C LEU A 124 8.60 9.03 1.86
N PRO A 125 9.22 9.22 3.05
CA PRO A 125 10.57 8.70 3.31
C PRO A 125 10.69 7.17 3.12
N LEU A 126 9.63 6.42 3.42
CA LEU A 126 9.59 4.96 3.24
C LEU A 126 9.54 4.62 1.76
N ILE A 127 8.71 5.32 0.98
CA ILE A 127 8.56 5.09 -0.46
C ILE A 127 9.87 5.43 -1.20
N PHE A 128 10.55 6.51 -0.81
CA PHE A 128 11.89 6.82 -1.31
C PHE A 128 12.94 5.75 -0.99
N ARG A 129 12.86 5.15 0.20
CA ARG A 129 13.75 4.04 0.57
C ARG A 129 13.50 2.83 -0.34
N GLU A 130 12.24 2.50 -0.63
CA GLU A 130 11.90 1.44 -1.58
C GLU A 130 12.40 1.78 -3.00
N ALA A 131 12.26 3.04 -3.44
CA ALA A 131 12.78 3.51 -4.73
C ALA A 131 14.30 3.30 -4.87
N LEU A 132 15.07 3.48 -3.79
CA LEU A 132 16.52 3.33 -3.81
C LEU A 132 17.00 1.89 -3.60
N ALA A 133 16.34 1.13 -2.73
CA ALA A 133 16.86 -0.12 -2.20
C ALA A 133 16.00 -1.35 -2.52
N GLY A 134 14.68 -1.19 -2.57
CA GLY A 134 13.70 -2.26 -2.81
C GLY A 134 13.30 -2.39 -4.27
N ASP A 135 11.99 -2.58 -4.50
CA ASP A 135 11.39 -2.56 -5.83
C ASP A 135 11.29 -1.11 -6.33
N SER A 136 12.37 -0.70 -6.99
CA SER A 136 12.57 0.66 -7.45
C SER A 136 11.53 1.14 -8.47
N GLU A 137 10.98 0.24 -9.28
CA GLU A 137 10.08 0.60 -10.37
C GLU A 137 8.70 0.97 -9.81
N THR A 138 8.10 0.04 -9.07
CA THR A 138 6.82 0.24 -8.37
C THR A 138 6.87 1.47 -7.46
N ALA A 139 7.95 1.64 -6.70
CA ALA A 139 8.08 2.78 -5.78
C ALA A 139 8.17 4.14 -6.50
N VAL A 140 8.85 4.22 -7.65
CA VAL A 140 8.91 5.46 -8.44
C VAL A 140 7.55 5.79 -9.04
N GLU A 141 6.82 4.80 -9.55
CA GLU A 141 5.46 5.01 -10.05
C GLU A 141 4.52 5.51 -8.95
N ILE A 142 4.62 4.98 -7.73
CA ILE A 142 3.88 5.53 -6.59
C ILE A 142 4.22 7.01 -6.38
N LEU A 143 5.51 7.36 -6.38
CA LEU A 143 5.98 8.74 -6.15
C LEU A 143 5.44 9.74 -7.17
N GLU A 144 5.24 9.33 -8.42
CA GLU A 144 4.67 10.18 -9.48
C GLU A 144 3.24 10.67 -9.17
N PHE A 145 2.48 9.91 -8.38
CA PHE A 145 1.12 10.27 -7.98
C PHE A 145 1.06 10.94 -6.60
N VAL A 146 1.97 10.57 -5.69
CA VAL A 146 1.88 11.01 -4.29
C VAL A 146 2.78 12.20 -3.98
N ASP A 147 3.97 12.33 -4.58
CA ASP A 147 4.84 13.46 -4.29
C ASP A 147 4.52 14.66 -5.18
N LEU A 148 4.39 15.83 -4.56
CA LEU A 148 4.12 17.09 -5.26
C LEU A 148 5.41 17.77 -5.74
N ASP A 149 6.58 17.32 -5.30
CA ASP A 149 7.87 17.81 -5.77
C ASP A 149 8.38 16.99 -6.97
N GLU A 150 7.96 17.40 -8.17
CA GLU A 150 8.36 16.75 -9.43
C GLU A 150 9.88 16.59 -9.57
N LYS A 151 10.66 17.57 -9.11
CA LYS A 151 12.13 17.51 -9.19
C LYS A 151 12.70 16.43 -8.30
N ARG A 152 12.10 16.23 -7.13
CA ARG A 152 12.46 15.14 -6.24
C ARG A 152 12.10 13.80 -6.85
N VAL A 153 10.90 13.64 -7.43
CA VAL A 153 10.52 12.42 -8.15
C VAL A 153 11.51 12.10 -9.27
N ASP A 154 11.85 13.09 -10.11
CA ASP A 154 12.82 12.94 -11.19
C ASP A 154 14.20 12.49 -10.70
N TYR A 155 14.67 13.06 -9.58
CA TYR A 155 15.93 12.66 -8.96
C TYR A 155 15.93 11.17 -8.56
N TYR A 156 14.88 10.70 -7.89
CA TYR A 156 14.78 9.30 -7.48
C TYR A 156 14.57 8.35 -8.67
N ARG A 157 13.83 8.77 -9.71
CA ARG A 157 13.69 8.03 -10.98
C ARG A 157 15.06 7.81 -11.64
N GLN A 158 15.87 8.87 -11.75
CA GLN A 158 17.22 8.78 -12.32
C GLN A 158 18.15 7.90 -11.47
N ALA A 159 18.09 8.03 -10.13
CA ALA A 159 18.87 7.20 -9.22
C ALA A 159 18.54 5.70 -9.38
N ALA A 160 17.26 5.35 -9.51
CA ALA A 160 16.80 3.99 -9.77
C ALA A 160 17.31 3.45 -11.11
N GLN A 161 17.22 4.25 -12.19
CA GLN A 161 17.69 3.88 -13.53
C GLN A 161 19.20 3.63 -13.56
N ASN A 162 20.00 4.49 -12.92
CA ASN A 162 21.45 4.33 -12.84
C ASN A 162 21.85 3.03 -12.13
N ARG A 163 21.10 2.63 -11.09
CA ARG A 163 21.32 1.37 -10.38
C ARG A 163 21.01 0.16 -11.25
N LYS A 164 19.93 0.19 -12.05
CA LYS A 164 19.59 -0.89 -13.01
C LYS A 164 20.73 -1.11 -14.01
N HIS A 165 21.23 -0.04 -14.64
CA HIS A 165 22.35 -0.10 -15.60
C HIS A 165 23.63 -0.71 -15.00
N ARG A 166 23.92 -0.40 -13.73
CA ARG A 166 25.10 -0.90 -13.03
C ARG A 166 25.01 -2.37 -12.62
N LYS A 167 23.81 -2.96 -12.57
CA LYS A 167 23.61 -4.40 -12.32
C LYS A 167 23.68 -5.24 -13.60
N THR A 168 23.47 -4.62 -14.76
CA THR A 168 23.45 -5.28 -16.08
C THR A 168 24.76 -5.12 -16.87
N SER A 169 25.73 -4.37 -16.34
CA SER A 169 27.08 -4.18 -16.90
C SER A 169 28.09 -5.02 -16.13
#